data_AF-A0A1W0X228-F1
#
_entry.id   AF-A0A1W0X228-F1
#
_cell.length_a   1.000
_cell.length_b   1.000
_cell.length_c   1.000
_cell.angle_alpha   90.00
_cell.angle_beta   90.00
_cell.angle_gamma   90.00
#
_symmetry.space_group_name_H-M   'P 1'
#
loop_
_entity.id
_entity.type
_entity.pdbx_description
1 polymer ?
#
loop_
_entity_poly.entity_id
_entity_poly.type
_entity_poly.pdbx_seq_one_letter_code
_entity_poly.pdbx_strand_id
1 'polypeptide(L)'
;MLRFQTLVWGTFIWAYFGFLHCLGVSSSSPSGDVIVASPEFYRLSNNTNKVVYENWSRGQVPYYLSANYTPYESSLIRRAIRRVSDELKQCITFYEVSPLKSVFKVFFTPQQTNASVAHTLCYSHPGYASSYAKEGAKEQRLAVARGPYGCLPADGKLRGVMRAVVNLLGKRNEHQRGDRDRYITVNNSNVLLSTAYLHTVSDAYWLSLPYDYNSITHNLPTDFAAPGSLAFKVKNPPYKISDKDRLSVYDCQMIAHSYGCDPARCGTPPSDSINNPGQNEAGHSNQLPNAAHDQPAEEHEKPHWGYKVHQTTDEIAPGNWSKLSPHCASARQSPIMIKSNLLNLNDNLRQLNMVNYDEMPIDEKWTLVNNGHSVQFTAVFEDIPRLQGGKLGAAYDFMQFHFHWGSDDSRGSEHLIDGKSFPLELHIVHRKVHESEAQALNDSTGVAVLGVVFRVVEASQAKSDYSSHLDAMVAAVKKVRIPLKPLTTVIPGFDLDDLIPDIVQYYRYLGSLTTPPCSEVVQWSVLKEPLLITKEQLNVFRALRGNSGGLIEDNYRPLQKVNSRPVSLYAG
;
A
#
# COMPACT_ATOMS: atom_id res chain seq x y z
N MET A 1 -22.15 66.11 22.92
CA MET A 1 -21.55 66.69 24.15
C MET A 1 -21.61 65.66 25.26
N LEU A 2 -20.64 65.70 26.20
CA LEU A 2 -20.50 65.08 27.54
C LEU A 2 -21.42 63.90 27.95
N ARG A 3 -20.97 62.73 28.45
CA ARG A 3 -19.95 62.29 29.46
C ARG A 3 -20.52 61.99 30.87
N PHE A 4 -19.82 61.05 31.55
CA PHE A 4 -19.88 60.57 32.94
C PHE A 4 -20.76 59.32 33.19
N GLN A 5 -20.31 58.16 33.73
CA GLN A 5 -19.36 57.80 34.83
C GLN A 5 -19.89 58.23 36.22
N THR A 6 -19.73 57.50 37.35
CA THR A 6 -18.88 56.35 37.76
C THR A 6 -19.55 55.63 38.97
N LEU A 7 -19.16 54.45 39.49
CA LEU A 7 -17.96 54.24 40.34
C LEU A 7 -17.43 52.77 40.38
N VAL A 8 -16.94 52.26 41.53
CA VAL A 8 -15.85 51.24 41.64
C VAL A 8 -16.00 50.34 42.90
N TRP A 9 -15.20 49.26 42.97
CA TRP A 9 -14.71 48.43 44.13
C TRP A 9 -15.33 47.02 44.32
N GLY A 10 -14.56 45.96 44.60
CA GLY A 10 -13.10 45.91 44.87
C GLY A 10 -12.43 44.53 44.69
N THR A 11 -11.12 44.51 44.89
CA THR A 11 -10.15 43.41 44.64
C THR A 11 -9.81 42.57 45.87
N PHE A 12 -9.36 41.32 45.71
CA PHE A 12 -8.22 40.77 46.49
C PHE A 12 -7.52 39.61 45.75
N ILE A 13 -6.24 39.39 46.10
CA ILE A 13 -5.25 38.46 45.51
C ILE A 13 -4.86 37.42 46.58
N TRP A 14 -4.44 36.21 46.20
CA TRP A 14 -3.20 35.54 46.68
C TRP A 14 -2.98 34.19 45.96
N ALA A 15 -1.72 33.75 45.90
CA ALA A 15 -1.28 32.50 45.29
C ALA A 15 -0.07 31.95 46.06
N TYR A 16 0.13 30.61 46.10
CA TYR A 16 1.41 29.90 45.86
C TYR A 16 1.37 28.40 46.26
N PHE A 17 1.90 27.54 45.37
CA PHE A 17 2.76 26.33 45.57
C PHE A 17 2.46 25.27 46.65
N GLY A 18 2.65 23.98 46.30
CA GLY A 18 2.86 22.89 47.27
C GLY A 18 2.79 21.45 46.71
N PHE A 19 3.94 20.88 46.34
CA PHE A 19 4.15 19.59 45.67
C PHE A 19 3.97 18.32 46.56
N LEU A 20 3.89 17.15 45.89
CA LEU A 20 4.43 15.80 46.25
C LEU A 20 3.60 14.79 47.12
N HIS A 21 3.18 13.68 46.45
CA HIS A 21 3.23 12.25 46.89
C HIS A 21 2.33 11.75 48.05
N CYS A 22 1.86 10.49 48.12
CA CYS A 22 1.72 9.38 47.14
C CYS A 22 0.79 8.26 47.73
N LEU A 23 0.48 7.23 46.93
CA LEU A 23 -0.10 5.90 47.27
C LEU A 23 -1.61 5.79 47.57
N GLY A 24 -2.23 4.78 46.95
CA GLY A 24 -3.64 4.40 47.18
C GLY A 24 -4.29 3.58 46.05
N VAL A 25 -3.66 2.49 45.58
CA VAL A 25 -4.26 1.62 44.56
C VAL A 25 -5.26 0.65 45.20
N SER A 26 -6.49 0.60 44.68
CA SER A 26 -7.30 -0.63 44.67
C SER A 26 -8.12 -0.69 43.38
N SER A 27 -8.35 -1.89 42.87
CA SER A 27 -8.73 -2.14 41.47
C SER A 27 -10.11 -2.79 41.33
N SER A 28 -10.85 -2.46 40.26
CA SER A 28 -11.76 -3.41 39.59
C SER A 28 -12.36 -2.90 38.26
N SER A 29 -11.69 -3.24 37.14
CA SER A 29 -12.30 -3.66 35.85
C SER A 29 -13.09 -2.63 34.98
N PRO A 30 -13.32 -2.89 33.66
CA PRO A 30 -12.31 -2.49 32.67
C PRO A 30 -12.90 -1.77 31.43
N SER A 31 -12.59 -0.49 31.24
CA SER A 31 -12.62 0.13 29.91
C SER A 31 -11.20 0.22 29.34
N GLY A 32 -11.02 -0.32 28.13
CA GLY A 32 -9.74 -0.27 27.41
C GLY A 32 -9.49 1.09 26.78
N ASP A 33 -9.47 2.15 27.60
CA ASP A 33 -9.18 3.50 27.13
C ASP A 33 -7.69 3.61 26.78
N VAL A 34 -7.41 3.71 25.48
CA VAL A 34 -6.08 3.93 24.94
C VAL A 34 -5.66 5.38 25.23
N ILE A 35 -5.08 5.60 26.41
CA ILE A 35 -4.46 6.87 26.79
C ILE A 35 -3.18 7.06 25.96
N VAL A 36 -3.29 7.80 24.86
CA VAL A 36 -2.15 8.28 24.07
C VAL A 36 -1.95 9.78 24.32
N ALA A 37 -0.68 10.18 24.41
CA ALA A 37 -0.25 11.44 25.03
C ALA A 37 -0.72 12.72 24.34
N SER A 38 -0.79 13.80 25.13
CA SER A 38 -1.10 15.16 24.70
C SER A 38 -0.06 15.75 23.73
N PRO A 39 -0.43 16.75 22.91
CA PRO A 39 0.38 17.24 21.78
C PRO A 39 1.59 18.16 22.15
N GLU A 40 2.33 17.87 23.23
CA GLU A 40 3.55 18.61 23.62
C GLU A 40 4.85 17.94 23.11
N PHE A 41 5.11 17.96 21.79
CA PHE A 41 6.34 17.38 21.21
C PHE A 41 7.15 18.35 20.33
N TYR A 42 7.78 19.36 20.95
CA TYR A 42 8.77 20.24 20.29
C TYR A 42 9.95 20.65 21.20
N ARG A 43 11.01 19.83 21.29
CA ARG A 43 12.30 20.23 21.89
C ARG A 43 13.54 19.66 21.19
N LEU A 44 13.93 20.31 20.09
CA LEU A 44 15.35 20.59 19.83
C LEU A 44 15.57 22.09 19.93
N SER A 45 16.57 22.51 20.70
CA SER A 45 16.90 23.92 20.90
C SER A 45 18.27 24.24 20.38
N ASN A 46 18.37 25.34 19.62
CA ASN A 46 19.28 26.41 19.99
C ASN A 46 18.65 27.78 19.65
N ASN A 47 19.26 28.84 20.18
CA ASN A 47 18.55 30.03 20.65
C ASN A 47 17.83 30.94 19.62
N THR A 48 16.90 31.72 20.18
CA THR A 48 16.11 32.83 19.58
C THR A 48 15.05 32.45 18.52
N ASN A 49 13.81 32.88 18.77
CA ASN A 49 12.61 32.68 17.94
C ASN A 49 12.26 31.22 17.60
N LYS A 50 11.76 30.48 18.61
CA LYS A 50 11.10 29.18 18.39
C LYS A 50 9.82 29.38 17.57
N VAL A 51 9.89 29.05 16.27
CA VAL A 51 8.72 28.94 15.40
C VAL A 51 7.78 27.88 15.99
N VAL A 52 6.52 28.27 16.24
CA VAL A 52 5.48 27.37 16.75
C VAL A 52 4.79 26.73 15.56
N TYR A 53 4.63 25.41 15.61
CA TYR A 53 3.96 24.63 14.58
C TYR A 53 2.75 23.90 15.15
N GLU A 54 1.63 24.00 14.45
CA GLU A 54 0.34 23.41 14.79
C GLU A 54 -0.19 22.64 13.56
N ASN A 55 -1.31 21.93 13.70
CA ASN A 55 -1.97 21.29 12.56
C ASN A 55 -2.79 22.31 11.74
N TRP A 56 -2.88 22.11 10.42
CA TRP A 56 -3.74 22.94 9.58
C TRP A 56 -5.21 22.81 9.99
N SER A 57 -5.89 23.94 10.20
CA SER A 57 -7.25 23.98 10.73
C SER A 57 -8.21 23.14 9.88
N ARG A 58 -8.88 22.16 10.51
CA ARG A 58 -9.81 21.20 9.87
C ARG A 58 -9.21 20.45 8.67
N GLY A 59 -7.88 20.23 8.64
CA GLY A 59 -7.20 19.58 7.52
C GLY A 59 -7.20 20.39 6.21
N GLN A 60 -7.55 21.67 6.26
CA GLN A 60 -7.66 22.53 5.08
C GLN A 60 -6.35 23.27 4.80
N VAL A 61 -5.69 22.95 3.69
CA VAL A 61 -4.37 23.50 3.32
C VAL A 61 -4.44 24.37 2.06
N PRO A 62 -4.65 25.70 2.20
CA PRO A 62 -4.54 26.62 1.07
C PRO A 62 -3.10 26.69 0.57
N TYR A 63 -2.89 26.56 -0.74
CA TYR A 63 -1.56 26.66 -1.34
C TYR A 63 -1.58 27.41 -2.68
N TYR A 64 -0.40 27.79 -3.16
CA TYR A 64 -0.20 28.20 -4.55
C TYR A 64 1.21 27.86 -5.03
N LEU A 65 1.38 27.78 -6.35
CA LEU A 65 2.66 27.46 -6.99
C LEU A 65 3.36 28.71 -7.54
N SER A 66 4.68 28.75 -7.47
CA SER A 66 5.51 29.76 -8.15
C SER A 66 5.39 29.64 -9.67
N ALA A 67 5.32 30.79 -10.35
CA ALA A 67 5.39 30.86 -11.82
C ALA A 67 6.75 30.40 -12.38
N ASN A 68 7.77 30.20 -11.53
CA ASN A 68 9.11 29.73 -11.93
C ASN A 68 9.23 28.19 -11.94
N TYR A 69 8.10 27.48 -11.81
CA TYR A 69 7.97 26.08 -12.22
C TYR A 69 7.55 25.98 -13.70
N THR A 70 8.08 24.99 -14.39
CA THR A 70 7.52 24.59 -15.70
C THR A 70 6.11 24.02 -15.53
N PRO A 71 5.30 23.93 -16.61
CA PRO A 71 4.00 23.25 -16.57
C PRO A 71 4.11 21.79 -16.10
N TYR A 72 5.19 21.08 -16.49
CA TYR A 72 5.45 19.70 -16.08
C TYR A 72 5.71 19.58 -14.58
N GLU A 73 6.56 20.42 -14.00
CA GLU A 73 6.84 20.42 -12.56
C GLU A 73 5.61 20.84 -11.74
N SER A 74 4.84 21.81 -12.25
CA SER A 74 3.57 22.19 -11.66
C SER A 74 2.58 21.02 -11.65
N SER A 75 2.56 20.21 -12.70
CA SER A 75 1.79 18.96 -12.76
C SER A 75 2.30 17.90 -11.78
N LEU A 76 3.62 17.70 -11.66
CA LEU A 76 4.22 16.81 -10.65
C LEU A 76 3.82 17.22 -9.22
N ILE A 77 3.92 18.50 -8.88
CA ILE A 77 3.55 19.00 -7.55
C ILE A 77 2.06 18.78 -7.27
N ARG A 78 1.16 19.12 -8.23
CA ARG A 78 -0.28 18.85 -8.07
C ARG A 78 -0.61 17.36 -8.01
N ARG A 79 0.13 16.49 -8.71
CA ARG A 79 -0.03 15.02 -8.60
C ARG A 79 0.41 14.51 -7.23
N ALA A 80 1.55 14.95 -6.71
CA ALA A 80 2.01 14.59 -5.37
C ALA A 80 1.04 15.06 -4.27
N ILE A 81 0.54 16.31 -4.36
CA ILE A 81 -0.44 16.87 -3.43
C ILE A 81 -1.75 16.06 -3.44
N ARG A 82 -2.31 15.77 -4.64
CA ARG A 82 -3.51 14.94 -4.77
C ARG A 82 -3.27 13.55 -4.20
N ARG A 83 -2.16 12.88 -4.56
CA ARG A 83 -1.82 11.54 -4.06
C ARG A 83 -1.78 11.46 -2.54
N VAL A 84 -1.17 12.44 -1.87
CA VAL A 84 -1.17 12.53 -0.38
C VAL A 84 -2.59 12.72 0.16
N SER A 85 -3.41 13.58 -0.45
CA SER A 85 -4.80 13.82 -0.04
C SER A 85 -5.67 12.56 -0.20
N ASP A 86 -5.51 11.83 -1.30
CA ASP A 86 -6.25 10.61 -1.64
C ASP A 86 -5.85 9.43 -0.75
N GLU A 87 -4.55 9.27 -0.47
CA GLU A 87 -4.06 8.23 0.45
C GLU A 87 -4.47 8.50 1.90
N LEU A 88 -4.55 9.77 2.30
CA LEU A 88 -5.19 10.22 3.55
C LEU A 88 -6.73 10.20 3.53
N LYS A 89 -7.35 9.62 2.50
CA LYS A 89 -8.81 9.45 2.37
C LYS A 89 -9.58 10.77 2.50
N GLN A 90 -9.03 11.86 1.96
CA GLN A 90 -9.58 13.21 2.02
C GLN A 90 -9.78 13.74 3.47
N CYS A 91 -9.09 13.16 4.46
CA CYS A 91 -8.91 13.75 5.79
C CYS A 91 -8.27 15.15 5.70
N ILE A 92 -7.35 15.31 4.75
CA ILE A 92 -6.67 16.56 4.43
C ILE A 92 -7.08 16.97 3.02
N THR A 93 -7.49 18.23 2.85
CA THR A 93 -7.81 18.81 1.55
C THR A 93 -6.86 19.96 1.25
N PHE A 94 -6.07 19.79 0.19
CA PHE A 94 -5.30 20.88 -0.39
C PHE A 94 -6.11 21.58 -1.46
N TYR A 95 -6.16 22.92 -1.43
CA TYR A 95 -6.86 23.71 -2.44
C TYR A 95 -6.01 24.90 -2.89
N GLU A 96 -5.99 25.11 -4.21
CA GLU A 96 -5.17 26.15 -4.81
C GLU A 96 -5.87 27.51 -4.70
N VAL A 97 -5.15 28.54 -4.26
CA VAL A 97 -5.67 29.89 -4.06
C VAL A 97 -4.84 30.92 -4.83
N SER A 98 -5.44 32.06 -5.16
CA SER A 98 -4.68 33.19 -5.73
C SER A 98 -3.56 33.64 -4.78
N PRO A 99 -2.36 33.99 -5.28
CA PRO A 99 -1.30 34.61 -4.47
C PRO A 99 -1.78 35.83 -3.68
N LEU A 100 -2.74 36.58 -4.24
CA LEU A 100 -3.34 37.77 -3.64
C LEU A 100 -4.33 37.49 -2.50
N LYS A 101 -4.74 36.22 -2.30
CA LYS A 101 -5.68 35.85 -1.23
C LYS A 101 -5.01 36.07 0.13
N SER A 102 -5.71 36.75 1.03
CA SER A 102 -5.24 37.14 2.37
C SER A 102 -5.17 35.99 3.39
N VAL A 103 -5.70 34.81 3.06
CA VAL A 103 -5.55 33.62 3.91
C VAL A 103 -4.08 33.22 4.01
N PHE A 104 -3.64 32.85 5.22
CA PHE A 104 -2.31 32.27 5.41
C PHE A 104 -2.22 30.96 4.63
N LYS A 105 -1.20 30.83 3.78
CA LYS A 105 -1.12 29.77 2.77
C LYS A 105 0.29 29.22 2.57
N VAL A 106 0.39 28.12 1.84
CA VAL A 106 1.68 27.51 1.50
C VAL A 106 2.13 28.00 0.14
N PHE A 107 3.30 28.64 0.09
CA PHE A 107 3.95 29.01 -1.16
C PHE A 107 4.96 27.94 -1.59
N PHE A 108 4.62 27.18 -2.62
CA PHE A 108 5.55 26.24 -3.24
C PHE A 108 6.49 27.00 -4.17
N THR A 109 7.81 26.91 -3.95
CA THR A 109 8.81 27.69 -4.71
C THR A 109 10.10 26.91 -5.00
N PRO A 110 10.67 27.03 -6.22
CA PRO A 110 11.99 26.49 -6.54
C PRO A 110 13.12 27.45 -6.14
N GLN A 111 12.80 28.62 -5.59
CA GLN A 111 13.73 29.73 -5.34
C GLN A 111 13.69 30.23 -3.90
N GLN A 112 14.85 30.71 -3.46
CA GLN A 112 15.06 31.36 -2.18
C GLN A 112 14.31 32.71 -2.11
N THR A 113 14.37 33.39 -0.97
CA THR A 113 13.74 34.71 -0.77
C THR A 113 14.23 35.74 -1.78
N ASN A 114 15.51 35.68 -2.15
CA ASN A 114 16.07 36.43 -3.28
C ASN A 114 15.75 35.68 -4.57
N ALA A 115 14.76 36.16 -5.34
CA ALA A 115 14.13 35.46 -6.46
C ALA A 115 15.06 35.00 -7.61
N SER A 116 16.32 35.43 -7.65
CA SER A 116 17.32 34.98 -8.63
C SER A 116 18.03 33.67 -8.23
N VAL A 117 17.94 33.24 -6.96
CA VAL A 117 18.70 32.08 -6.45
C VAL A 117 17.80 30.87 -6.30
N ALA A 118 18.11 29.77 -7.01
CA ALA A 118 17.41 28.51 -6.86
C ALA A 118 17.72 27.83 -5.51
N HIS A 119 16.74 27.11 -4.96
CA HIS A 119 17.02 26.08 -3.95
C HIS A 119 17.68 24.88 -4.63
N THR A 120 18.65 24.27 -3.95
CA THR A 120 19.31 23.00 -4.33
C THR A 120 18.85 21.82 -3.50
N LEU A 121 18.02 22.07 -2.47
CA LEU A 121 17.51 21.13 -1.48
C LEU A 121 16.00 21.37 -1.28
N CYS A 122 15.22 20.30 -1.19
CA CYS A 122 13.82 20.42 -0.77
C CYS A 122 13.67 20.57 0.74
N TYR A 123 12.79 21.47 1.15
CA TYR A 123 12.53 21.78 2.56
C TYR A 123 11.06 22.15 2.78
N SER A 124 10.50 21.70 3.90
CA SER A 124 9.21 22.17 4.41
C SER A 124 9.32 22.46 5.90
N HIS A 125 8.59 23.48 6.34
CA HIS A 125 8.21 23.61 7.74
C HIS A 125 7.32 22.41 8.16
N PRO A 126 7.45 21.92 9.41
CA PRO A 126 6.70 20.78 9.92
C PRO A 126 5.31 21.19 10.45
N GLY A 127 4.29 21.27 9.58
CA GLY A 127 2.95 21.74 9.96
C GLY A 127 2.67 23.20 9.59
N TYR A 128 1.61 23.77 10.17
CA TYR A 128 1.22 25.18 10.06
C TYR A 128 2.06 26.03 11.02
N ALA A 129 2.88 26.94 10.48
CA ALA A 129 3.76 27.84 11.24
C ALA A 129 2.99 28.99 11.87
N SER A 130 2.29 28.71 12.97
CA SER A 130 1.34 29.64 13.59
C SER A 130 1.99 30.93 14.09
N SER A 131 3.27 30.91 14.47
CA SER A 131 4.02 32.12 14.83
C SER A 131 4.18 33.08 13.66
N TYR A 132 4.45 32.58 12.44
CA TYR A 132 4.54 33.44 11.25
C TYR A 132 3.20 34.12 10.94
N ALA A 133 2.09 33.39 11.06
CA ALA A 133 0.76 33.97 10.91
C ALA A 133 0.45 35.02 11.99
N LYS A 134 0.83 34.77 13.25
CA LYS A 134 0.71 35.72 14.38
C LYS A 134 1.57 36.97 14.20
N GLU A 135 2.74 36.83 13.56
CA GLU A 135 3.65 37.92 13.18
C GLU A 135 3.22 38.67 11.89
N GLY A 136 2.08 38.30 11.29
CA GLY A 136 1.51 38.99 10.13
C GLY A 136 2.06 38.56 8.76
N ALA A 137 2.86 37.50 8.70
CA ALA A 137 3.22 36.89 7.42
C ALA A 137 1.96 36.33 6.72
N LYS A 138 1.94 36.37 5.38
CA LYS A 138 0.80 35.90 4.57
C LYS A 138 0.94 34.46 4.10
N GLU A 139 2.09 33.84 4.33
CA GLU A 139 2.44 32.52 3.82
C GLU A 139 3.64 31.91 4.55
N GLN A 140 3.72 30.57 4.50
CA GLN A 140 4.96 29.83 4.76
C GLN A 140 5.49 29.24 3.45
N ARG A 141 6.81 29.19 3.29
CA ARG A 141 7.45 28.66 2.08
C ARG A 141 7.65 27.15 2.19
N LEU A 142 7.42 26.45 1.08
CA LEU A 142 7.82 25.06 0.88
C LEU A 142 8.71 25.00 -0.36
N ALA A 143 9.97 24.64 -0.17
CA ALA A 143 10.95 24.54 -1.24
C ALA A 143 10.81 23.19 -1.96
N VAL A 144 10.32 23.20 -3.20
CA VAL A 144 10.38 22.05 -4.11
C VAL A 144 11.43 22.36 -5.18
N ALA A 145 12.63 21.85 -4.93
CA ALA A 145 13.88 22.20 -5.59
C ALA A 145 14.28 21.20 -6.69
N ARG A 146 15.08 21.71 -7.64
CA ARG A 146 15.83 20.94 -8.64
C ARG A 146 17.26 20.65 -8.11
N GLY A 147 18.06 19.94 -8.91
CA GLY A 147 19.48 19.72 -8.62
C GLY A 147 19.75 18.50 -7.73
N PRO A 148 21.01 18.31 -7.27
CA PRO A 148 21.49 17.03 -6.73
C PRO A 148 20.85 16.61 -5.39
N TYR A 149 20.29 17.56 -4.63
CA TYR A 149 19.54 17.30 -3.40
C TYR A 149 18.07 17.78 -3.52
N GLY A 150 17.65 18.11 -4.75
CA GLY A 150 16.29 18.44 -5.08
C GLY A 150 15.36 17.24 -4.98
N CYS A 151 14.07 17.51 -5.13
CA CYS A 151 13.02 16.50 -5.08
C CYS A 151 12.05 16.58 -6.28
N LEU A 152 12.41 17.36 -7.31
CA LEU A 152 11.89 17.25 -8.67
C LEU A 152 12.87 16.39 -9.50
N PRO A 153 12.64 15.08 -9.61
CA PRO A 153 13.49 14.23 -10.44
C PRO A 153 13.05 14.29 -11.91
N ALA A 154 14.01 14.08 -12.82
CA ALA A 154 13.73 14.04 -14.26
C ALA A 154 12.89 12.82 -14.67
N ASP A 155 12.89 11.74 -13.88
CA ASP A 155 12.12 10.52 -14.13
C ASP A 155 10.61 10.63 -13.81
N GLY A 156 10.18 11.77 -13.26
CA GLY A 156 8.77 12.02 -12.93
C GLY A 156 8.26 11.34 -11.65
N LYS A 157 9.12 10.72 -10.85
CA LYS A 157 8.73 10.19 -9.52
C LYS A 157 8.20 11.27 -8.59
N LEU A 158 7.15 10.93 -7.85
CA LEU A 158 6.49 11.82 -6.90
C LEU A 158 7.08 11.75 -5.48
N ARG A 159 7.74 10.64 -5.09
CA ARG A 159 8.19 10.35 -3.71
C ARG A 159 8.85 11.53 -3.00
N GLY A 160 9.76 12.22 -3.68
CA GLY A 160 10.49 13.34 -3.11
C GLY A 160 9.60 14.56 -2.80
N VAL A 161 8.68 14.89 -3.71
CA VAL A 161 7.69 15.96 -3.49
C VAL A 161 6.67 15.55 -2.44
N MET A 162 6.20 14.30 -2.48
CA MET A 162 5.33 13.73 -1.46
C MET A 162 5.96 13.88 -0.08
N ARG A 163 7.22 13.45 0.14
CA ARG A 163 7.96 13.64 1.40
C ARG A 163 7.88 15.09 1.92
N ALA A 164 8.05 16.08 1.05
CA ALA A 164 7.94 17.49 1.44
C ALA A 164 6.50 17.89 1.83
N VAL A 165 5.49 17.43 1.09
CA VAL A 165 4.06 17.61 1.40
C VAL A 165 3.65 16.89 2.68
N VAL A 166 4.22 15.74 3.00
CA VAL A 166 3.90 15.01 4.24
C VAL A 166 4.54 15.70 5.46
N ASN A 167 5.77 16.21 5.29
CA ASN A 167 6.41 17.04 6.30
C ASN A 167 5.61 18.33 6.58
N LEU A 168 5.04 18.97 5.55
CA LEU A 168 4.12 20.11 5.69
C LEU A 168 2.88 19.83 6.55
N LEU A 169 2.47 18.56 6.69
CA LEU A 169 1.36 18.14 7.55
C LEU A 169 1.79 17.83 8.99
N GLY A 170 3.09 17.87 9.30
CA GLY A 170 3.63 17.66 10.65
C GLY A 170 4.37 16.34 10.86
N LYS A 171 4.35 15.41 9.89
CA LYS A 171 5.21 14.21 9.96
C LYS A 171 6.68 14.62 9.95
N ARG A 172 7.52 13.86 10.67
CA ARG A 172 8.99 14.01 10.69
C ARG A 172 9.67 12.92 9.87
N ASN A 173 10.96 13.11 9.56
CA ASN A 173 11.74 12.10 8.85
C ASN A 173 12.07 10.93 9.79
N GLU A 174 11.99 9.68 9.33
CA GLU A 174 12.36 8.50 10.16
C GLU A 174 13.82 8.54 10.64
N HIS A 175 14.68 9.28 9.93
CA HIS A 175 16.08 9.52 10.32
C HIS A 175 16.25 10.46 11.52
N GLN A 176 15.18 11.05 12.03
CA GLN A 176 15.15 11.93 13.20
C GLN A 176 14.59 11.25 14.47
N ARG A 177 14.26 9.95 14.41
CA ARG A 177 13.79 9.20 15.59
C ARG A 177 14.94 8.91 16.55
N GLY A 178 14.72 9.06 17.86
CA GLY A 178 15.71 8.72 18.89
C GLY A 178 16.09 7.23 18.93
N ASP A 179 15.26 6.34 18.39
CA ASP A 179 15.51 4.88 18.29
C ASP A 179 16.12 4.42 16.95
N ARG A 180 16.30 5.34 15.98
CA ARG A 180 16.74 5.06 14.61
C ARG A 180 17.96 4.14 14.51
N ASP A 181 18.97 4.37 15.35
CA ASP A 181 20.23 3.63 15.31
C ASP A 181 20.10 2.18 15.81
N ARG A 182 18.90 1.72 16.20
CA ARG A 182 18.57 0.28 16.34
C ARG A 182 18.32 -0.40 14.98
N TYR A 183 17.85 0.34 13.98
CA TYR A 183 17.33 -0.19 12.71
C TYR A 183 18.29 0.02 11.53
N ILE A 184 19.08 1.09 11.55
CA ILE A 184 20.06 1.43 10.51
C ILE A 184 21.42 1.81 11.11
N THR A 185 22.47 1.73 10.30
CA THR A 185 23.80 2.28 10.58
C THR A 185 24.08 3.38 9.57
N VAL A 186 24.12 4.64 10.01
CA VAL A 186 24.55 5.77 9.17
C VAL A 186 26.07 5.73 9.00
N ASN A 187 26.56 5.82 7.76
CA ASN A 187 27.99 5.94 7.49
C ASN A 187 28.35 7.41 7.23
N ASN A 188 28.72 8.12 8.29
CA ASN A 188 29.00 9.57 8.25
C ASN A 188 30.10 9.96 7.24
N SER A 189 31.04 9.06 6.89
CA SER A 189 32.05 9.35 5.85
C SER A 189 31.47 9.48 4.43
N ASN A 190 30.29 8.90 4.21
CA ASN A 190 29.62 8.87 2.91
C ASN A 190 28.53 9.95 2.79
N VAL A 191 28.20 10.67 3.86
CA VAL A 191 27.08 11.62 3.89
C VAL A 191 27.55 13.00 3.43
N LEU A 192 27.02 13.49 2.31
CA LEU A 192 27.29 14.82 1.78
C LEU A 192 26.44 15.94 2.43
N LEU A 193 25.32 15.58 3.05
CA LEU A 193 24.45 16.52 3.78
C LEU A 193 24.15 15.98 5.18
N SER A 194 25.03 16.26 6.14
CA SER A 194 24.93 15.76 7.52
C SER A 194 23.60 16.10 8.20
N THR A 195 23.02 17.27 7.89
CA THR A 195 21.74 17.73 8.43
C THR A 195 20.54 16.83 8.06
N ALA A 196 20.64 16.03 7.00
CA ALA A 196 19.61 15.05 6.65
C ALA A 196 19.60 13.80 7.56
N TYR A 197 20.65 13.60 8.36
CA TYR A 197 20.86 12.46 9.26
C TYR A 197 21.13 12.87 10.72
N LEU A 198 20.92 14.15 11.08
CA LEU A 198 20.97 14.60 12.47
C LEU A 198 19.76 14.07 13.25
N HIS A 199 20.03 13.55 14.45
CA HIS A 199 19.07 13.16 15.48
C HIS A 199 19.72 13.33 16.85
N THR A 200 18.92 13.43 17.91
CA THR A 200 19.36 13.22 19.29
C THR A 200 18.58 12.06 19.90
N VAL A 201 19.18 11.39 20.90
CA VAL A 201 18.51 10.30 21.63
C VAL A 201 17.30 10.80 22.46
N SER A 202 17.21 12.11 22.69
CA SER A 202 16.06 12.77 23.32
C SER A 202 14.95 13.17 22.34
N ASP A 203 15.13 12.99 21.03
CA ASP A 203 14.11 13.31 20.05
C ASP A 203 12.93 12.34 20.10
N ALA A 204 11.74 12.89 19.84
CA ALA A 204 10.43 12.28 20.07
C ALA A 204 10.41 10.75 19.84
N TYR A 205 10.32 10.03 20.96
CA TYR A 205 9.98 8.62 21.00
C TYR A 205 8.54 8.44 20.51
N TRP A 206 8.36 8.04 19.25
CA TRP A 206 7.08 7.57 18.70
C TRP A 206 6.74 6.17 19.26
N LEU A 207 6.79 5.98 20.58
CA LEU A 207 6.75 4.67 21.26
C LEU A 207 5.50 3.82 20.96
N SER A 208 4.44 4.43 20.41
CA SER A 208 3.24 3.74 19.95
C SER A 208 3.33 3.18 18.52
N LEU A 209 4.29 3.62 17.69
CA LEU A 209 4.43 3.20 16.29
C LEU A 209 5.82 2.59 15.98
N PRO A 210 5.87 1.39 15.38
CA PRO A 210 7.11 0.75 14.94
C PRO A 210 7.98 1.61 14.01
N TYR A 211 9.25 1.19 13.83
CA TYR A 211 10.13 1.84 12.86
C TYR A 211 9.71 1.50 11.43
N ASP A 212 9.38 2.51 10.64
CA ASP A 212 8.74 2.32 9.34
C ASP A 212 9.73 2.44 8.18
N TYR A 213 10.33 1.31 7.79
CA TYR A 213 11.15 1.21 6.58
C TYR A 213 10.41 1.56 5.27
N ASN A 214 9.07 1.55 5.27
CA ASN A 214 8.25 1.89 4.11
C ASN A 214 7.85 3.37 4.06
N SER A 215 8.14 4.14 5.12
CA SER A 215 7.75 5.54 5.28
C SER A 215 8.22 6.43 4.13
N ILE A 216 7.31 7.27 3.65
CA ILE A 216 7.57 8.33 2.67
C ILE A 216 8.61 9.35 3.19
N THR A 217 8.84 9.42 4.50
CA THR A 217 9.85 10.31 5.11
C THR A 217 11.13 9.60 5.53
N HIS A 218 11.24 8.29 5.29
CA HIS A 218 12.52 7.60 5.25
C HIS A 218 13.30 8.03 3.99
N ASN A 219 14.59 8.32 4.12
CA ASN A 219 15.47 8.61 2.98
C ASN A 219 15.89 7.28 2.33
N LEU A 220 16.19 7.26 1.03
CA LEU A 220 16.79 6.07 0.41
C LEU A 220 18.26 5.90 0.82
N PRO A 221 18.85 4.69 0.80
CA PRO A 221 20.26 4.46 1.14
C PRO A 221 21.27 5.31 0.35
N THR A 222 20.89 5.81 -0.83
CA THR A 222 21.68 6.68 -1.71
C THR A 222 21.36 8.17 -1.55
N ASP A 223 20.30 8.55 -0.85
CA ASP A 223 19.92 9.96 -0.66
C ASP A 223 21.05 10.69 0.09
N PHE A 224 21.50 11.82 -0.44
CA PHE A 224 22.59 12.63 0.13
C PHE A 224 23.91 11.84 0.35
N ALA A 225 24.10 10.70 -0.30
CA ALA A 225 25.33 9.92 -0.27
C ALA A 225 26.35 10.45 -1.30
N ALA A 226 27.64 10.19 -1.06
CA ALA A 226 28.67 10.37 -2.07
C ALA A 226 28.41 9.43 -3.28
N PRO A 227 28.69 9.85 -4.53
CA PRO A 227 28.43 9.03 -5.71
C PRO A 227 29.02 7.61 -5.60
N GLY A 228 28.22 6.60 -5.93
CA GLY A 228 28.61 5.19 -5.82
C GLY A 228 28.65 4.62 -4.40
N SER A 229 28.27 5.39 -3.38
CA SER A 229 28.26 4.97 -1.97
C SER A 229 26.84 4.95 -1.39
N LEU A 230 26.72 4.41 -0.17
CA LEU A 230 25.49 4.47 0.63
C LEU A 230 25.71 5.35 1.86
N ALA A 231 24.77 6.26 2.13
CA ALA A 231 24.72 7.10 3.32
C ALA A 231 24.43 6.29 4.59
N PHE A 232 23.69 5.19 4.47
CA PHE A 232 23.42 4.26 5.57
C PHE A 232 23.17 2.84 5.06
N LYS A 233 23.24 1.86 5.97
CA LYS A 233 22.82 0.46 5.75
C LYS A 233 21.70 0.10 6.71
N VAL A 234 20.77 -0.75 6.29
CA VAL A 234 19.80 -1.36 7.21
C VAL A 234 20.49 -2.46 8.01
N LYS A 235 20.24 -2.53 9.32
CA LYS A 235 20.92 -3.48 10.22
C LYS A 235 20.36 -4.89 10.13
N ASN A 236 19.04 -5.00 9.96
CA ASN A 236 18.33 -6.27 9.98
C ASN A 236 17.85 -6.61 8.56
N PRO A 237 18.39 -7.62 7.88
CA PRO A 237 17.74 -8.24 6.73
C PRO A 237 16.38 -8.86 7.15
N PRO A 238 15.40 -9.01 6.23
CA PRO A 238 15.41 -8.62 4.83
C PRO A 238 14.92 -7.18 4.57
N TYR A 239 14.78 -6.33 5.61
CA TYR A 239 14.16 -5.01 5.50
C TYR A 239 14.87 -4.10 4.47
N LYS A 240 14.10 -3.56 3.53
CA LYS A 240 14.54 -2.61 2.48
C LYS A 240 13.71 -1.35 2.55
N ILE A 241 14.32 -0.20 2.26
CA ILE A 241 13.61 1.07 2.23
C ILE A 241 12.75 1.17 0.96
N SER A 242 11.47 1.50 1.13
CA SER A 242 10.54 1.69 0.00
C SER A 242 10.92 2.90 -0.85
N ASP A 243 11.07 2.70 -2.17
CA ASP A 243 11.25 3.76 -3.17
C ASP A 243 9.98 4.12 -3.94
N LYS A 244 8.82 3.70 -3.43
CA LYS A 244 7.49 3.89 -4.04
C LYS A 244 6.93 5.29 -3.81
N ASP A 245 6.11 5.74 -4.76
CA ASP A 245 5.36 7.01 -4.72
C ASP A 245 4.04 6.86 -3.93
N ARG A 246 4.13 6.40 -2.67
CA ARG A 246 2.96 6.21 -1.80
C ARG A 246 3.31 6.36 -0.31
N LEU A 247 2.34 6.82 0.46
CA LEU A 247 2.33 6.71 1.91
C LEU A 247 2.37 5.23 2.34
N SER A 248 3.05 4.94 3.44
CA SER A 248 2.83 3.72 4.21
C SER A 248 1.52 3.79 4.99
N VAL A 249 1.10 2.68 5.59
CA VAL A 249 -0.03 2.68 6.53
C VAL A 249 0.30 3.56 7.75
N TYR A 250 1.52 3.52 8.27
CA TYR A 250 1.94 4.32 9.42
C TYR A 250 2.08 5.82 9.11
N ASP A 251 2.50 6.19 7.91
CA ASP A 251 2.44 7.57 7.41
C ASP A 251 1.01 8.10 7.51
N CYS A 252 0.07 7.35 6.91
CA CYS A 252 -1.33 7.74 6.87
C CYS A 252 -1.94 7.77 8.28
N GLN A 253 -1.77 6.71 9.08
CA GLN A 253 -2.38 6.59 10.41
C GLN A 253 -1.93 7.71 11.35
N MET A 254 -0.64 8.03 11.37
CA MET A 254 -0.11 9.09 12.23
C MET A 254 -0.66 10.47 11.87
N ILE A 255 -0.85 10.75 10.59
CA ILE A 255 -1.40 12.02 10.10
C ILE A 255 -2.92 12.06 10.29
N ALA A 256 -3.64 10.99 9.95
CA ALA A 256 -5.07 10.89 10.21
C ALA A 256 -5.37 11.14 11.70
N HIS A 257 -4.62 10.47 12.59
CA HIS A 257 -4.73 10.65 14.03
C HIS A 257 -4.46 12.11 14.47
N SER A 258 -3.38 12.74 13.99
CA SER A 258 -3.04 14.10 14.42
C SER A 258 -4.08 15.14 14.00
N TYR A 259 -4.77 14.94 12.87
CA TYR A 259 -5.85 15.81 12.39
C TYR A 259 -7.25 15.43 12.93
N GLY A 260 -7.34 14.46 13.84
CA GLY A 260 -8.61 14.01 14.42
C GLY A 260 -9.48 13.19 13.47
N CYS A 261 -8.90 12.68 12.38
CA CYS A 261 -9.53 11.72 11.48
C CYS A 261 -9.36 10.30 12.00
N ASP A 262 -10.30 9.43 11.67
CA ASP A 262 -10.25 7.99 11.98
C ASP A 262 -9.03 7.32 11.29
N PRO A 263 -8.02 6.83 12.04
CA PRO A 263 -6.84 6.19 11.47
C PRO A 263 -7.13 4.84 10.82
N ALA A 264 -8.23 4.16 11.15
CA ALA A 264 -8.57 2.86 10.55
C ALA A 264 -8.80 2.96 9.04
N ARG A 265 -9.15 4.15 8.54
CA ARG A 265 -9.32 4.47 7.11
C ARG A 265 -8.02 4.32 6.29
N CYS A 266 -6.88 4.34 6.95
CA CYS A 266 -5.56 4.11 6.37
C CYS A 266 -5.26 2.62 6.12
N GLY A 267 -6.14 1.71 6.55
CA GLY A 267 -5.91 0.28 6.56
C GLY A 267 -5.16 -0.20 7.81
N THR A 268 -4.99 -1.52 7.92
CA THR A 268 -4.20 -2.15 8.97
C THR A 268 -2.73 -2.22 8.57
N PRO A 269 -1.77 -1.98 9.48
CA PRO A 269 -0.36 -2.17 9.18
C PRO A 269 -0.06 -3.66 8.90
N PRO A 270 0.97 -3.99 8.10
CA PRO A 270 1.40 -5.37 7.91
C PRO A 270 1.75 -6.03 9.25
N SER A 271 1.32 -7.28 9.45
CA SER A 271 1.52 -8.05 10.70
C SER A 271 2.96 -8.08 11.21
N ASP A 272 3.92 -7.98 10.28
CA ASP A 272 5.34 -8.18 10.52
C ASP A 272 6.00 -6.93 11.12
N SER A 273 5.26 -5.82 11.23
CA SER A 273 5.76 -4.57 11.80
C SER A 273 5.54 -4.43 13.32
N ILE A 274 4.72 -5.28 13.95
CA ILE A 274 4.37 -5.15 15.38
C ILE A 274 5.45 -5.76 16.31
N ASN A 275 6.31 -6.66 15.82
CA ASN A 275 7.37 -7.27 16.62
C ASN A 275 8.60 -6.35 16.74
N ASN A 276 8.51 -5.34 17.61
CA ASN A 276 9.64 -4.48 17.95
C ASN A 276 10.30 -4.94 19.27
N PRO A 277 11.60 -5.32 19.30
CA PRO A 277 12.28 -5.70 20.54
C PRO A 277 12.49 -4.47 21.43
N GLY A 278 11.63 -4.30 22.44
CA GLY A 278 11.72 -3.14 23.33
C GLY A 278 10.65 -2.93 24.41
N GLN A 279 9.71 -3.85 24.64
CA GLN A 279 8.67 -3.68 25.67
C GLN A 279 8.77 -4.64 26.89
N ASN A 280 9.79 -5.49 26.97
CA ASN A 280 9.95 -6.47 28.05
C ASN A 280 11.15 -6.21 28.98
N GLU A 281 11.37 -4.96 29.42
CA GLU A 281 12.27 -4.70 30.57
C GLU A 281 11.65 -3.68 31.54
N ALA A 282 10.74 -4.16 32.39
CA ALA A 282 10.28 -3.46 33.59
C ALA A 282 10.14 -4.46 34.75
N GLY A 283 11.25 -4.74 35.42
CA GLY A 283 11.31 -5.49 36.69
C GLY A 283 11.66 -6.98 36.57
N HIS A 284 12.91 -7.34 36.83
CA HIS A 284 13.28 -7.95 38.11
C HIS A 284 14.82 -8.06 38.30
N SER A 285 15.25 -7.59 39.47
CA SER A 285 16.48 -7.92 40.24
C SER A 285 17.54 -8.87 39.64
N ASN A 286 18.78 -8.37 39.57
CA ASN A 286 20.06 -9.03 39.89
C ASN A 286 20.10 -10.57 39.93
N GLN A 287 20.82 -11.20 38.99
CA GLN A 287 22.12 -11.86 39.24
C GLN A 287 22.66 -12.50 37.95
N LEU A 288 23.90 -12.16 37.56
CA LEU A 288 24.72 -13.01 36.69
C LEU A 288 25.27 -14.16 37.54
N PRO A 289 25.24 -15.40 37.04
CA PRO A 289 26.54 -16.06 36.83
C PRO A 289 26.65 -16.95 35.58
N ASN A 290 27.88 -16.99 35.08
CA ASN A 290 28.55 -18.04 34.31
C ASN A 290 28.00 -18.47 32.94
N ALA A 291 28.88 -18.31 31.95
CA ALA A 291 28.82 -19.02 30.69
C ALA A 291 28.96 -20.54 30.89
N ALA A 292 27.99 -21.28 30.37
CA ALA A 292 28.16 -22.65 29.92
C ALA A 292 27.80 -22.69 28.42
N HIS A 293 28.48 -23.55 27.67
CA HIS A 293 28.18 -23.77 26.26
C HIS A 293 26.82 -24.44 26.12
N ASP A 294 25.81 -23.69 25.65
CA ASP A 294 24.67 -24.25 24.92
C ASP A 294 24.59 -23.60 23.54
N GLN A 295 24.22 -24.40 22.54
CA GLN A 295 24.12 -23.94 21.16
C GLN A 295 22.92 -22.99 20.98
N PRO A 296 22.96 -22.04 20.03
CA PRO A 296 21.84 -21.15 19.81
C PRO A 296 20.60 -21.95 19.41
N ALA A 297 19.53 -21.83 20.20
CA ALA A 297 18.22 -22.27 19.78
C ALA A 297 17.77 -21.42 18.58
N GLU A 298 17.37 -22.08 17.50
CA GLU A 298 16.94 -21.43 16.26
C GLU A 298 15.63 -20.64 16.51
N GLU A 299 15.73 -19.31 16.52
CA GLU A 299 14.57 -18.43 16.56
C GLU A 299 14.00 -18.31 15.13
N HIS A 300 13.21 -19.30 14.72
CA HIS A 300 12.66 -19.41 13.36
C HIS A 300 11.91 -18.15 12.91
N GLU A 301 12.13 -17.72 11.66
CA GLU A 301 11.30 -16.70 11.01
C GLU A 301 9.81 -17.12 11.07
N LYS A 302 8.90 -16.14 11.20
CA LYS A 302 7.49 -16.41 10.90
C LYS A 302 7.41 -16.81 9.43
N PRO A 303 7.02 -18.04 9.08
CA PRO A 303 7.39 -18.54 7.77
C PRO A 303 6.49 -17.90 6.70
N HIS A 304 7.06 -17.54 5.56
CA HIS A 304 6.35 -16.96 4.42
C HIS A 304 5.41 -18.01 3.79
N TRP A 305 4.66 -17.67 2.74
CA TRP A 305 3.85 -18.67 2.02
C TRP A 305 4.39 -18.95 0.63
N GLY A 306 4.21 -20.19 0.16
CA GLY A 306 4.59 -20.65 -1.17
C GLY A 306 3.72 -21.82 -1.63
N TYR A 307 3.97 -22.30 -2.86
CA TYR A 307 3.24 -23.44 -3.44
C TYR A 307 3.97 -24.78 -3.28
N LYS A 308 5.31 -24.76 -3.17
CA LYS A 308 6.15 -25.94 -2.95
C LYS A 308 6.97 -25.75 -1.67
N VAL A 309 7.32 -26.85 -0.98
CA VAL A 309 8.29 -26.79 0.12
C VAL A 309 9.68 -26.69 -0.50
N HIS A 310 10.33 -25.54 -0.35
CA HIS A 310 11.70 -25.32 -0.82
C HIS A 310 12.67 -25.49 0.36
N GLN A 311 13.72 -26.28 0.19
CA GLN A 311 14.73 -26.54 1.24
C GLN A 311 15.57 -25.31 1.63
N THR A 312 15.41 -24.19 0.93
CA THR A 312 16.23 -22.98 1.04
C THR A 312 15.42 -21.72 1.36
N THR A 313 14.13 -21.85 1.65
CA THR A 313 13.24 -20.73 2.00
C THR A 313 12.19 -21.20 2.99
N ASP A 314 11.90 -20.39 4.01
CA ASP A 314 10.88 -20.68 5.03
C ASP A 314 9.45 -20.49 4.50
N GLU A 315 9.13 -21.01 3.30
CA GLU A 315 7.81 -20.95 2.68
C GLU A 315 6.93 -22.13 3.11
N ILE A 316 5.79 -21.82 3.74
CA ILE A 316 4.73 -22.77 4.05
C ILE A 316 3.99 -23.12 2.75
N ALA A 317 4.01 -24.40 2.40
CA ALA A 317 3.22 -24.96 1.29
C ALA A 317 1.71 -25.08 1.64
N PRO A 318 0.80 -25.20 0.64
CA PRO A 318 -0.64 -25.03 0.82
C PRO A 318 -1.30 -25.91 1.89
N GLY A 319 -0.82 -27.14 2.09
CA GLY A 319 -1.33 -28.05 3.13
C GLY A 319 -1.11 -27.57 4.57
N ASN A 320 -0.31 -26.52 4.78
CA ASN A 320 0.00 -25.95 6.09
C ASN A 320 -0.41 -24.45 6.21
N TRP A 321 -1.03 -23.83 5.21
CA TRP A 321 -1.40 -22.40 5.24
C TRP A 321 -2.37 -22.02 6.38
N SER A 322 -3.05 -22.99 6.98
CA SER A 322 -3.82 -22.80 8.22
C SER A 322 -3.00 -22.26 9.40
N LYS A 323 -1.67 -22.46 9.38
CA LYS A 323 -0.71 -21.88 10.34
C LYS A 323 -0.46 -20.38 10.11
N LEU A 324 -0.72 -19.88 8.90
CA LEU A 324 -0.59 -18.47 8.52
C LEU A 324 -1.89 -17.71 8.77
N SER A 325 -3.01 -18.32 8.37
CA SER A 325 -4.36 -17.80 8.53
C SER A 325 -5.32 -18.95 8.83
N PRO A 326 -6.02 -18.95 9.97
CA PRO A 326 -7.01 -19.97 10.31
C PRO A 326 -8.12 -20.11 9.26
N HIS A 327 -8.43 -19.04 8.50
CA HIS A 327 -9.39 -19.09 7.40
C HIS A 327 -9.00 -20.12 6.33
N CYS A 328 -7.71 -20.39 6.11
CA CYS A 328 -7.26 -21.40 5.15
C CYS A 328 -7.67 -22.85 5.51
N ALA A 329 -8.21 -23.09 6.71
CA ALA A 329 -8.82 -24.36 7.15
C ALA A 329 -10.36 -24.33 7.22
N SER A 330 -11.01 -23.26 6.77
CA SER A 330 -12.48 -23.11 6.83
C SER A 330 -13.22 -23.98 5.78
N ALA A 331 -14.55 -24.01 5.83
CA ALA A 331 -15.35 -25.02 5.12
C ALA A 331 -15.76 -24.63 3.69
N ARG A 332 -15.60 -23.36 3.29
CA ARG A 332 -15.97 -22.79 1.98
C ARG A 332 -14.74 -22.39 1.17
N GLN A 333 -13.64 -23.12 1.34
CA GLN A 333 -12.39 -22.85 0.64
C GLN A 333 -12.46 -23.14 -0.88
N SER A 334 -11.65 -22.43 -1.64
CA SER A 334 -11.42 -22.58 -3.09
C SER A 334 -9.95 -22.95 -3.36
N PRO A 335 -9.62 -23.59 -4.50
CA PRO A 335 -10.52 -23.98 -5.61
C PRO A 335 -11.28 -25.28 -5.36
N ILE A 336 -12.20 -25.64 -6.25
CA ILE A 336 -12.97 -26.90 -6.20
C ILE A 336 -12.98 -27.66 -7.53
N MET A 337 -13.26 -28.96 -7.47
CA MET A 337 -13.64 -29.74 -8.65
C MET A 337 -15.13 -29.51 -8.93
N ILE A 338 -15.42 -28.95 -10.09
CA ILE A 338 -16.76 -28.78 -10.63
C ILE A 338 -17.12 -30.08 -11.37
N LYS A 339 -18.27 -30.67 -11.03
CA LYS A 339 -18.82 -31.87 -11.69
C LYS A 339 -20.05 -31.46 -12.49
N SER A 340 -19.85 -31.02 -13.73
CA SER A 340 -20.88 -30.40 -14.56
C SER A 340 -22.08 -31.33 -14.76
N ASN A 341 -21.81 -32.64 -14.90
CA ASN A 341 -22.80 -33.70 -15.06
C ASN A 341 -23.70 -33.94 -13.83
N LEU A 342 -23.38 -33.35 -12.67
CA LEU A 342 -24.20 -33.40 -11.45
C LEU A 342 -24.94 -32.08 -11.17
N LEU A 343 -24.78 -31.07 -12.03
CA LEU A 343 -25.43 -29.79 -11.87
C LEU A 343 -26.74 -29.77 -12.65
N ASN A 344 -27.85 -29.58 -11.94
CA ASN A 344 -29.08 -29.15 -12.59
C ASN A 344 -28.87 -27.73 -13.14
N LEU A 345 -29.49 -27.44 -14.29
CA LEU A 345 -29.64 -26.07 -14.76
C LEU A 345 -30.33 -25.25 -13.67
N ASN A 346 -29.78 -24.08 -13.36
CA ASN A 346 -30.41 -23.16 -12.43
C ASN A 346 -31.09 -22.06 -13.23
N ASP A 347 -32.37 -22.26 -13.55
CA ASP A 347 -33.21 -21.34 -14.33
C ASP A 347 -33.28 -19.91 -13.77
N ASN A 348 -32.80 -19.71 -12.54
CA ASN A 348 -32.71 -18.42 -11.89
C ASN A 348 -31.37 -17.70 -12.10
N LEU A 349 -30.31 -18.39 -12.52
CA LEU A 349 -29.12 -17.72 -13.03
C LEU A 349 -29.45 -17.01 -14.34
N ARG A 350 -28.69 -15.97 -14.65
CA ARG A 350 -28.90 -15.08 -15.80
C ARG A 350 -27.52 -14.78 -16.39
N GLN A 351 -27.50 -14.16 -17.57
CA GLN A 351 -26.26 -13.67 -18.16
C GLN A 351 -25.51 -12.76 -17.17
N LEU A 352 -24.18 -12.88 -17.16
CA LEU A 352 -23.31 -11.86 -16.59
C LEU A 352 -23.30 -10.65 -17.52
N ASN A 353 -23.24 -9.45 -16.94
CA ASN A 353 -23.09 -8.22 -17.69
C ASN A 353 -21.74 -7.61 -17.31
N MET A 354 -20.88 -7.50 -18.32
CA MET A 354 -19.52 -6.99 -18.24
C MET A 354 -19.56 -5.58 -18.84
N VAL A 355 -19.61 -4.59 -17.97
CA VAL A 355 -19.75 -3.17 -18.34
C VAL A 355 -18.36 -2.58 -18.48
N ASN A 356 -18.09 -1.91 -19.61
CA ASN A 356 -16.83 -1.23 -19.91
C ASN A 356 -15.62 -2.18 -19.87
N TYR A 357 -15.76 -3.40 -20.37
CA TYR A 357 -14.64 -4.34 -20.51
C TYR A 357 -13.82 -4.07 -21.78
N ASP A 358 -14.49 -3.50 -22.78
CA ASP A 358 -14.02 -2.94 -24.05
C ASP A 358 -13.39 -1.54 -23.90
N GLU A 359 -13.45 -0.94 -22.70
CA GLU A 359 -12.81 0.36 -22.42
C GLU A 359 -11.32 0.19 -22.13
N MET A 360 -10.51 0.96 -22.86
CA MET A 360 -9.06 0.95 -22.69
C MET A 360 -8.61 1.69 -21.41
N PRO A 361 -7.50 1.26 -20.76
CA PRO A 361 -6.87 2.07 -19.72
C PRO A 361 -6.45 3.46 -20.23
N ILE A 362 -6.33 4.42 -19.30
CA ILE A 362 -5.78 5.74 -19.59
C ILE A 362 -4.37 5.60 -20.20
N ASP A 363 -4.14 6.26 -21.33
CA ASP A 363 -2.95 6.15 -22.19
C ASP A 363 -2.63 4.71 -22.66
N GLU A 364 -3.60 3.79 -22.68
CA GLU A 364 -3.42 2.36 -22.96
C GLU A 364 -2.40 1.66 -22.02
N LYS A 365 -2.21 2.19 -20.81
CA LYS A 365 -1.17 1.75 -19.86
C LYS A 365 -1.66 0.72 -18.86
N TRP A 366 -1.10 -0.48 -18.98
CA TRP A 366 -1.18 -1.52 -17.96
C TRP A 366 0.05 -1.49 -17.04
N THR A 367 -0.15 -1.78 -15.77
CA THR A 367 0.91 -1.95 -14.75
C THR A 367 0.98 -3.40 -14.32
N LEU A 368 2.09 -4.05 -14.67
CA LEU A 368 2.38 -5.46 -14.41
C LEU A 368 3.33 -5.59 -13.23
N VAL A 369 3.12 -6.61 -12.39
CA VAL A 369 4.09 -7.02 -11.37
C VAL A 369 4.21 -8.53 -11.31
N ASN A 370 5.43 -9.04 -11.47
CA ASN A 370 5.77 -10.36 -10.97
C ASN A 370 6.02 -10.21 -9.46
N ASN A 371 5.10 -10.75 -8.65
CA ASN A 371 5.14 -10.64 -7.19
C ASN A 371 5.89 -11.81 -6.52
N GLY A 372 6.53 -12.67 -7.31
CA GLY A 372 7.22 -13.89 -6.86
C GLY A 372 6.34 -15.14 -6.79
N HIS A 373 5.02 -15.00 -6.91
CA HIS A 373 4.04 -16.10 -6.85
C HIS A 373 3.15 -16.16 -8.10
N SER A 374 2.93 -15.02 -8.77
CA SER A 374 2.18 -14.88 -10.03
C SER A 374 2.62 -13.59 -10.75
N VAL A 375 2.12 -13.37 -11.97
CA VAL A 375 2.11 -12.07 -12.64
C VAL A 375 0.72 -11.45 -12.51
N GLN A 376 0.66 -10.25 -11.93
CA GLN A 376 -0.57 -9.50 -11.69
C GLN A 376 -0.58 -8.22 -12.53
N PHE A 377 -1.74 -7.89 -13.09
CA PHE A 377 -2.03 -6.73 -13.90
C PHE A 377 -2.98 -5.77 -13.16
N THR A 378 -2.74 -4.48 -13.31
CA THR A 378 -3.58 -3.38 -12.81
C THR A 378 -3.59 -2.25 -13.82
N ALA A 379 -4.67 -1.47 -13.87
CA ALA A 379 -4.82 -0.34 -14.78
C ALA A 379 -5.60 0.79 -14.09
N VAL A 380 -5.57 1.98 -14.69
CA VAL A 380 -6.45 3.09 -14.33
C VAL A 380 -7.28 3.40 -15.56
N PHE A 381 -8.59 3.50 -15.40
CA PHE A 381 -9.57 3.77 -16.46
C PHE A 381 -10.25 5.10 -16.17
N GLU A 382 -10.84 5.73 -17.18
CA GLU A 382 -11.74 6.87 -16.95
C GLU A 382 -13.06 6.38 -16.33
N ASP A 383 -13.69 5.39 -16.97
CA ASP A 383 -14.79 4.62 -16.40
C ASP A 383 -14.34 3.20 -16.05
N ILE A 384 -14.50 2.80 -14.78
CA ILE A 384 -13.94 1.54 -14.27
C ILE A 384 -14.73 0.32 -14.80
N PRO A 385 -14.06 -0.69 -15.39
CA PRO A 385 -14.69 -1.94 -15.81
C PRO A 385 -15.41 -2.64 -14.66
N ARG A 386 -16.62 -3.15 -14.92
CA ARG A 386 -17.56 -3.54 -13.86
C ARG A 386 -18.34 -4.80 -14.19
N LEU A 387 -18.28 -5.78 -13.29
CA LEU A 387 -19.05 -7.01 -13.37
C LEU A 387 -20.38 -6.89 -12.61
N GLN A 388 -21.49 -7.24 -13.25
CA GLN A 388 -22.82 -7.26 -12.66
C GLN A 388 -23.70 -8.37 -13.29
N GLY A 389 -24.98 -8.42 -12.93
CA GLY A 389 -25.89 -9.46 -13.43
C GLY A 389 -25.64 -10.83 -12.78
N GLY A 390 -26.01 -11.92 -13.47
CA GLY A 390 -25.71 -13.30 -13.06
C GLY A 390 -26.01 -13.68 -11.60
N LYS A 391 -27.03 -13.08 -10.99
CA LYS A 391 -27.34 -13.17 -9.54
C LYS A 391 -26.18 -12.83 -8.59
N LEU A 392 -25.25 -11.95 -8.98
CA LEU A 392 -24.21 -11.41 -8.08
C LEU A 392 -24.77 -10.56 -6.92
N GLY A 393 -26.01 -10.08 -7.02
CA GLY A 393 -26.69 -9.29 -5.98
C GLY A 393 -26.19 -7.85 -5.82
N ALA A 394 -25.08 -7.49 -6.45
CA ALA A 394 -24.51 -6.16 -6.51
C ALA A 394 -23.73 -5.99 -7.83
N ALA A 395 -23.20 -4.78 -8.05
CA ALA A 395 -22.16 -4.54 -9.05
C ALA A 395 -20.77 -4.57 -8.39
N TYR A 396 -19.73 -4.90 -9.18
CA TYR A 396 -18.36 -5.09 -8.70
C TYR A 396 -17.36 -4.41 -9.64
N ASP A 397 -16.56 -3.48 -9.13
CA ASP A 397 -15.51 -2.76 -9.86
C ASP A 397 -14.25 -3.62 -10.00
N PHE A 398 -13.63 -3.61 -11.17
CA PHE A 398 -12.35 -4.26 -11.45
C PHE A 398 -11.23 -3.75 -10.52
N MET A 399 -10.43 -4.68 -10.00
CA MET A 399 -9.24 -4.36 -9.19
C MET A 399 -7.95 -4.74 -9.92
N GLN A 400 -7.88 -5.98 -10.41
CA GLN A 400 -6.68 -6.61 -10.94
C GLN A 400 -7.03 -7.93 -11.64
N PHE A 401 -6.14 -8.41 -12.50
CA PHE A 401 -6.15 -9.82 -12.90
C PHE A 401 -4.78 -10.48 -12.75
N HIS A 402 -4.75 -11.79 -12.57
CA HIS A 402 -3.53 -12.59 -12.40
C HIS A 402 -3.71 -14.04 -12.86
N PHE A 403 -2.62 -14.80 -12.94
CA PHE A 403 -2.60 -16.12 -13.57
C PHE A 403 -2.03 -17.23 -12.67
N HIS A 404 -2.52 -18.45 -12.88
CA HIS A 404 -2.05 -19.70 -12.30
C HIS A 404 -1.71 -20.68 -13.43
N TRP A 405 -0.55 -21.33 -13.39
CA TRP A 405 -0.05 -22.21 -14.44
C TRP A 405 0.74 -23.39 -13.89
N GLY A 406 0.81 -24.46 -14.69
CA GLY A 406 1.56 -25.67 -14.35
C GLY A 406 2.88 -25.78 -15.11
N SER A 407 3.74 -26.69 -14.66
CA SER A 407 5.03 -26.95 -15.30
C SER A 407 4.92 -27.59 -16.69
N ASP A 408 3.78 -28.22 -17.02
CA ASP A 408 3.50 -28.85 -18.32
C ASP A 408 2.06 -28.62 -18.79
N ASP A 409 1.74 -29.05 -20.02
CA ASP A 409 0.49 -28.67 -20.71
C ASP A 409 -0.75 -29.41 -20.20
N SER A 410 -0.59 -30.36 -19.27
CA SER A 410 -1.68 -31.19 -18.73
C SER A 410 -2.35 -30.61 -17.48
N ARG A 411 -1.73 -29.61 -16.83
CA ARG A 411 -2.17 -29.04 -15.55
C ARG A 411 -1.73 -27.59 -15.35
N GLY A 412 -2.35 -26.90 -14.40
CA GLY A 412 -2.03 -25.51 -14.08
C GLY A 412 -3.19 -24.68 -13.55
N SER A 413 -4.41 -25.07 -13.91
CA SER A 413 -5.63 -24.50 -13.37
C SER A 413 -5.83 -24.88 -11.91
N GLU A 414 -6.36 -23.94 -11.14
CA GLU A 414 -6.77 -24.14 -9.76
C GLU A 414 -8.05 -24.98 -9.73
N HIS A 415 -9.02 -24.63 -10.58
CA HIS A 415 -10.25 -25.39 -10.75
C HIS A 415 -10.05 -26.60 -11.67
N LEU A 416 -10.77 -27.69 -11.36
CA LEU A 416 -10.96 -28.79 -12.31
C LEU A 416 -12.42 -28.81 -12.78
N ILE A 417 -12.64 -29.05 -14.07
CA ILE A 417 -13.97 -29.26 -14.64
C ILE A 417 -14.06 -30.72 -15.06
N ASP A 418 -14.99 -31.48 -14.46
CA ASP A 418 -15.17 -32.92 -14.65
C ASP A 418 -13.88 -33.75 -14.45
N GLY A 419 -13.03 -33.30 -13.52
CA GLY A 419 -11.74 -33.90 -13.21
C GLY A 419 -10.60 -33.51 -14.15
N LYS A 420 -10.87 -32.73 -15.20
CA LYS A 420 -9.85 -32.20 -16.12
C LYS A 420 -9.20 -30.93 -15.57
N SER A 421 -7.87 -30.88 -15.60
CA SER A 421 -7.08 -29.65 -15.39
C SER A 421 -6.73 -29.02 -16.74
N PHE A 422 -6.41 -27.74 -16.70
CA PHE A 422 -6.01 -26.93 -17.84
C PHE A 422 -4.62 -26.35 -17.61
N PRO A 423 -3.81 -26.07 -18.64
CA PRO A 423 -2.44 -25.53 -18.53
C PRO A 423 -2.30 -24.21 -17.76
N LEU A 424 -3.34 -23.37 -17.80
CA LEU A 424 -3.35 -22.00 -17.31
C LEU A 424 -4.79 -21.62 -16.91
N GLU A 425 -4.93 -20.86 -15.83
CA GLU A 425 -6.16 -20.22 -15.38
C GLU A 425 -5.89 -18.75 -15.04
N LEU A 426 -6.79 -17.87 -15.49
CA LEU A 426 -6.81 -16.43 -15.23
C LEU A 426 -7.90 -16.12 -14.21
N HIS A 427 -7.59 -15.28 -13.24
CA HIS A 427 -8.56 -14.70 -12.30
C HIS A 427 -8.70 -13.21 -12.53
N ILE A 428 -9.88 -12.76 -12.96
CA ILE A 428 -10.24 -11.33 -13.05
C ILE A 428 -11.01 -10.96 -11.78
N VAL A 429 -10.37 -10.17 -10.90
CA VAL A 429 -10.83 -9.90 -9.54
C VAL A 429 -11.53 -8.55 -9.45
N HIS A 430 -12.74 -8.57 -8.90
CA HIS A 430 -13.59 -7.40 -8.71
C HIS A 430 -14.03 -7.26 -7.26
N ARG A 431 -14.22 -6.02 -6.81
CA ARG A 431 -14.71 -5.68 -5.48
C ARG A 431 -16.07 -5.03 -5.56
N LYS A 432 -16.97 -5.34 -4.63
CA LYS A 432 -18.30 -4.73 -4.58
C LYS A 432 -18.20 -3.20 -4.60
N VAL A 433 -19.01 -2.57 -5.43
CA VAL A 433 -19.04 -1.10 -5.57
C VAL A 433 -19.37 -0.46 -4.23
N HIS A 434 -18.74 0.69 -3.94
CA HIS A 434 -18.81 1.44 -2.67
C HIS A 434 -18.22 0.75 -1.43
N GLU A 435 -17.75 -0.49 -1.51
CA GLU A 435 -16.93 -1.08 -0.45
C GLU A 435 -15.46 -0.69 -0.61
N SER A 436 -14.75 -0.54 0.51
CA SER A 436 -13.29 -0.63 0.55
C SER A 436 -12.84 -2.10 0.58
N GLU A 437 -11.57 -2.36 0.28
CA GLU A 437 -11.00 -3.72 0.31
C GLU A 437 -11.17 -4.39 1.69
N ALA A 438 -11.03 -3.62 2.78
CA ALA A 438 -11.26 -4.13 4.15
C ALA A 438 -12.73 -4.44 4.46
N GLN A 439 -13.68 -3.75 3.83
CA GLN A 439 -15.11 -4.10 3.93
C GLN A 439 -15.41 -5.36 3.12
N ALA A 440 -14.90 -5.44 1.89
CA ALA A 440 -15.07 -6.60 1.03
C ALA A 440 -14.41 -7.88 1.59
N LEU A 441 -13.32 -7.76 2.34
CA LEU A 441 -12.70 -8.87 3.07
C LEU A 441 -13.48 -9.33 4.32
N ASN A 442 -14.51 -8.58 4.74
CA ASN A 442 -15.43 -8.92 5.83
C ASN A 442 -16.84 -9.26 5.35
N ASP A 443 -17.17 -9.05 4.07
CA ASP A 443 -18.42 -9.51 3.45
C ASP A 443 -18.18 -10.85 2.74
N SER A 444 -18.99 -11.87 3.10
CA SER A 444 -19.07 -13.18 2.42
C SER A 444 -19.27 -13.15 0.89
N THR A 445 -19.62 -11.98 0.34
CA THR A 445 -19.88 -11.68 -1.06
C THR A 445 -19.16 -10.40 -1.52
N GLY A 446 -18.20 -9.88 -0.76
CA GLY A 446 -17.53 -8.59 -1.07
C GLY A 446 -16.65 -8.63 -2.32
N VAL A 447 -16.24 -9.82 -2.76
CA VAL A 447 -15.38 -10.04 -3.94
C VAL A 447 -16.12 -10.90 -4.95
N ALA A 448 -16.01 -10.56 -6.24
CA ALA A 448 -16.46 -11.39 -7.35
C ALA A 448 -15.27 -11.70 -8.27
N VAL A 449 -15.10 -12.97 -8.65
CA VAL A 449 -13.98 -13.40 -9.51
C VAL A 449 -14.51 -14.17 -10.72
N LEU A 450 -14.07 -13.76 -11.91
CA LEU A 450 -14.15 -14.58 -13.12
C LEU A 450 -12.93 -15.50 -13.15
N GLY A 451 -13.16 -16.81 -13.22
CA GLY A 451 -12.11 -17.81 -13.47
C GLY A 451 -12.18 -18.24 -14.93
N VAL A 452 -11.12 -18.01 -15.70
CA VAL A 452 -11.05 -18.34 -17.14
C VAL A 452 -9.93 -19.34 -17.37
N VAL A 453 -10.26 -20.54 -17.83
CA VAL A 453 -9.28 -21.59 -18.15
C VAL A 453 -8.82 -21.49 -19.61
N PHE A 454 -7.60 -21.94 -19.91
CA PHE A 454 -7.05 -21.93 -21.27
C PHE A 454 -6.75 -23.34 -21.78
N ARG A 455 -6.84 -23.57 -23.10
CA ARG A 455 -6.36 -24.80 -23.76
C ARG A 455 -5.19 -24.51 -24.69
N VAL A 456 -4.18 -25.38 -24.71
CA VAL A 456 -3.08 -25.27 -25.67
C VAL A 456 -3.62 -25.55 -27.08
N VAL A 457 -3.22 -24.73 -28.05
CA VAL A 457 -3.48 -24.92 -29.49
C VAL A 457 -2.20 -24.71 -30.30
N GLU A 458 -2.20 -25.22 -31.53
CA GLU A 458 -1.13 -24.93 -32.49
C GLU A 458 -1.19 -23.46 -32.95
N ALA A 459 -0.03 -22.85 -33.19
CA ALA A 459 0.05 -21.42 -33.54
C ALA A 459 -0.66 -21.05 -34.85
N SER A 460 -0.92 -22.02 -35.73
CA SER A 460 -1.75 -21.85 -36.93
C SER A 460 -3.25 -21.75 -36.63
N GLN A 461 -3.73 -22.44 -35.58
CA GLN A 461 -5.13 -22.42 -35.13
C GLN A 461 -5.43 -21.17 -34.30
N ALA A 462 -4.46 -20.68 -33.52
CA ALA A 462 -4.59 -19.38 -32.86
C ALA A 462 -4.81 -18.26 -33.90
N LYS A 463 -4.00 -18.19 -34.95
CA LYS A 463 -4.09 -17.08 -35.93
C LYS A 463 -5.40 -16.96 -36.71
N SER A 464 -6.29 -17.97 -36.70
CA SER A 464 -7.60 -17.90 -37.35
C SER A 464 -8.75 -17.53 -36.42
N ASP A 465 -8.65 -17.90 -35.14
CA ASP A 465 -9.74 -17.81 -34.16
C ASP A 465 -9.46 -16.79 -33.03
N TYR A 466 -8.34 -16.06 -33.08
CA TYR A 466 -7.79 -15.38 -31.89
C TYR A 466 -7.44 -13.91 -32.10
N SER A 467 -7.65 -13.10 -31.04
CA SER A 467 -7.28 -11.70 -31.04
C SER A 467 -5.75 -11.53 -31.01
N SER A 468 -5.25 -10.55 -31.76
CA SER A 468 -3.83 -10.16 -31.79
C SER A 468 -3.34 -9.54 -30.47
N HIS A 469 -4.26 -9.23 -29.55
CA HIS A 469 -3.97 -8.42 -28.37
C HIS A 469 -3.33 -9.24 -27.24
N LEU A 470 -3.63 -10.54 -27.18
CA LEU A 470 -2.96 -11.46 -26.25
C LEU A 470 -1.46 -11.67 -26.58
N ASP A 471 -1.05 -11.53 -27.84
CA ASP A 471 0.39 -11.47 -28.17
C ASP A 471 1.07 -10.23 -27.55
N ALA A 472 0.40 -9.07 -27.56
CA ALA A 472 0.90 -7.85 -26.94
C ALA A 472 0.99 -7.98 -25.41
N MET A 473 -0.03 -8.57 -24.78
CA MET A 473 -0.05 -8.86 -23.34
C MET A 473 1.08 -9.83 -22.95
N VAL A 474 1.24 -10.95 -23.66
CA VAL A 474 2.32 -11.92 -23.41
C VAL A 474 3.70 -11.30 -23.64
N ALA A 475 3.85 -10.42 -24.64
CA ALA A 475 5.08 -9.65 -24.84
C ALA A 475 5.38 -8.68 -23.68
N ALA A 476 4.36 -8.20 -22.96
CA ALA A 476 4.53 -7.44 -21.72
C ALA A 476 4.93 -8.35 -20.53
N VAL A 477 4.31 -9.54 -20.37
CA VAL A 477 4.69 -10.53 -19.33
C VAL A 477 6.18 -10.88 -19.42
N LYS A 478 6.70 -11.06 -20.65
CA LYS A 478 8.12 -11.36 -20.89
C LYS A 478 9.09 -10.32 -20.29
N LYS A 479 8.65 -9.06 -20.12
CA LYS A 479 9.45 -7.97 -19.55
C LYS A 479 9.56 -8.03 -18.02
N VAL A 480 8.64 -8.70 -17.32
CA VAL A 480 8.61 -8.83 -15.85
C VAL A 480 9.13 -10.20 -15.35
N ARG A 481 10.10 -10.78 -16.05
CA ARG A 481 10.60 -12.15 -15.81
C ARG A 481 11.13 -12.43 -14.39
N ILE A 482 11.64 -11.41 -13.70
CA ILE A 482 12.24 -11.53 -12.35
C ILE A 482 11.38 -10.72 -11.37
N PRO A 483 11.18 -11.16 -10.11
CA PRO A 483 10.47 -10.38 -9.10
C PRO A 483 11.18 -9.05 -8.86
N LEU A 484 10.55 -7.97 -9.30
CA LEU A 484 11.13 -6.63 -9.39
C LEU A 484 10.02 -5.58 -9.16
N LYS A 485 10.36 -4.29 -9.36
CA LYS A 485 9.39 -3.19 -9.30
C LYS A 485 8.31 -3.38 -10.39
N PRO A 486 7.07 -2.90 -10.15
CA PRO A 486 6.04 -2.91 -11.17
C PRO A 486 6.48 -2.19 -12.45
N LEU A 487 6.10 -2.75 -13.60
CA LEU A 487 6.32 -2.18 -14.92
C LEU A 487 5.01 -1.60 -15.44
N THR A 488 4.92 -0.27 -15.54
CA THR A 488 3.86 0.38 -16.31
C THR A 488 4.30 0.48 -17.77
N THR A 489 3.52 -0.07 -18.70
CA THR A 489 3.84 -0.10 -20.12
C THR A 489 2.56 -0.02 -20.96
N VAL A 490 2.66 0.51 -22.17
CA VAL A 490 1.56 0.48 -23.13
C VAL A 490 1.41 -0.94 -23.66
N ILE A 491 0.18 -1.46 -23.71
CA ILE A 491 -0.17 -2.69 -24.39
C ILE A 491 -1.22 -2.31 -25.45
N PRO A 492 -0.81 -2.09 -26.71
CA PRO A 492 -1.67 -1.48 -27.71
C PRO A 492 -2.93 -2.31 -27.96
N GLY A 493 -4.10 -1.66 -27.85
CA GLY A 493 -5.40 -2.28 -28.11
C GLY A 493 -5.70 -3.54 -27.27
N PHE A 494 -5.19 -3.64 -26.04
CA PHE A 494 -5.50 -4.73 -25.12
C PHE A 494 -6.34 -4.25 -23.93
N ASP A 495 -7.55 -4.80 -23.82
CA ASP A 495 -8.56 -4.48 -22.81
C ASP A 495 -8.90 -5.71 -21.92
N LEU A 496 -10.10 -5.73 -21.30
CA LEU A 496 -10.57 -6.89 -20.51
C LEU A 496 -11.50 -7.83 -21.28
N ASP A 497 -12.11 -7.38 -22.38
CA ASP A 497 -12.97 -8.22 -23.23
C ASP A 497 -12.14 -9.24 -24.01
N ASP A 498 -10.91 -8.88 -24.38
CA ASP A 498 -9.84 -9.81 -24.85
C ASP A 498 -9.58 -11.02 -23.93
N LEU A 499 -10.05 -10.97 -22.67
CA LEU A 499 -9.90 -12.01 -21.67
C LEU A 499 -11.19 -12.83 -21.44
N ILE A 500 -12.21 -12.64 -22.27
CA ILE A 500 -13.53 -13.27 -22.18
C ILE A 500 -13.81 -14.10 -23.45
N PRO A 501 -14.37 -15.31 -23.34
CA PRO A 501 -14.84 -16.08 -24.49
C PRO A 501 -16.21 -15.56 -24.98
N ASP A 502 -16.40 -15.53 -26.30
CA ASP A 502 -17.65 -15.09 -26.98
C ASP A 502 -18.94 -15.67 -26.37
N ILE A 503 -18.87 -16.95 -25.95
CA ILE A 503 -19.96 -17.67 -25.31
C ILE A 503 -19.67 -17.76 -23.82
N VAL A 504 -20.42 -16.98 -23.02
CA VAL A 504 -20.27 -16.92 -21.57
C VAL A 504 -21.23 -17.89 -20.87
N GLN A 505 -20.93 -19.19 -20.90
CA GLN A 505 -21.52 -20.14 -19.94
C GLN A 505 -20.62 -20.21 -18.70
N TYR A 506 -21.21 -20.35 -17.50
CA TYR A 506 -20.42 -20.29 -16.27
C TYR A 506 -21.00 -21.08 -15.11
N TYR A 507 -20.10 -21.53 -14.24
CA TYR A 507 -20.42 -22.18 -12.98
C TYR A 507 -20.34 -21.16 -11.83
N ARG A 508 -21.40 -21.03 -11.04
CA ARG A 508 -21.47 -20.16 -9.86
C ARG A 508 -21.36 -20.98 -8.57
N TYR A 509 -20.47 -20.54 -7.67
CA TYR A 509 -20.45 -20.99 -6.27
C TYR A 509 -19.89 -19.90 -5.33
N LEU A 510 -20.15 -20.04 -4.03
CA LEU A 510 -19.51 -19.22 -2.99
C LEU A 510 -18.25 -19.92 -2.48
N GLY A 511 -17.14 -19.19 -2.42
CA GLY A 511 -15.82 -19.74 -2.16
C GLY A 511 -14.92 -18.80 -1.35
N SER A 512 -13.60 -18.97 -1.54
CA SER A 512 -12.57 -18.15 -0.89
C SER A 512 -11.59 -17.55 -1.89
N LEU A 513 -10.72 -16.67 -1.39
CA LEU A 513 -9.42 -16.44 -2.01
C LEU A 513 -8.62 -17.76 -2.02
N THR A 514 -7.83 -17.98 -3.07
CA THR A 514 -7.03 -19.20 -3.27
C THR A 514 -5.58 -19.07 -2.79
N THR A 515 -5.23 -17.93 -2.19
CA THR A 515 -3.97 -17.65 -1.51
C THR A 515 -4.23 -17.09 -0.10
N PRO A 516 -3.27 -17.13 0.84
CA PRO A 516 -3.42 -16.51 2.16
C PRO A 516 -3.81 -15.03 2.05
N PRO A 517 -4.79 -14.53 2.83
CA PRO A 517 -5.36 -15.15 4.04
C PRO A 517 -6.48 -16.18 3.80
N CYS A 518 -6.82 -16.52 2.56
CA CYS A 518 -7.88 -17.48 2.20
C CYS A 518 -9.31 -17.12 2.68
N SER A 519 -9.64 -15.83 2.79
CA SER A 519 -10.95 -15.35 3.27
C SER A 519 -12.11 -15.84 2.40
N GLU A 520 -13.23 -16.25 3.03
CA GLU A 520 -14.39 -16.89 2.38
C GLU A 520 -15.41 -15.86 1.84
N VAL A 521 -14.90 -14.92 1.05
CA VAL A 521 -15.57 -13.68 0.61
C VAL A 521 -15.93 -13.64 -0.87
N VAL A 522 -15.66 -14.73 -1.59
CA VAL A 522 -15.62 -14.73 -3.06
C VAL A 522 -16.85 -15.37 -3.67
N GLN A 523 -17.52 -14.63 -4.55
CA GLN A 523 -18.46 -15.17 -5.53
C GLN A 523 -17.70 -15.58 -6.80
N TRP A 524 -17.53 -16.88 -6.99
CA TRP A 524 -16.84 -17.43 -8.16
C TRP A 524 -17.78 -17.57 -9.34
N SER A 525 -17.33 -17.12 -10.52
CA SER A 525 -17.94 -17.46 -11.80
C SER A 525 -16.86 -18.07 -12.68
N VAL A 526 -16.76 -19.40 -12.68
CA VAL A 526 -15.78 -20.12 -13.51
C VAL A 526 -16.40 -20.30 -14.89
N LEU A 527 -15.82 -19.69 -15.91
CA LEU A 527 -16.29 -19.80 -17.28
C LEU A 527 -16.03 -21.22 -17.79
N LYS A 528 -16.99 -21.77 -18.55
CA LYS A 528 -16.96 -23.14 -19.02
C LYS A 528 -16.15 -23.27 -20.31
N GLU A 529 -16.25 -22.28 -21.18
CA GLU A 529 -15.55 -22.20 -22.46
C GLU A 529 -14.10 -21.74 -22.24
N PRO A 530 -13.08 -22.52 -22.65
CA PRO A 530 -11.70 -22.15 -22.46
C PRO A 530 -11.20 -21.21 -23.56
N LEU A 531 -10.43 -20.19 -23.18
CA LEU A 531 -9.61 -19.41 -24.10
C LEU A 531 -8.46 -20.26 -24.68
N LEU A 532 -7.80 -19.76 -25.72
CA LEU A 532 -6.73 -20.48 -26.41
C LEU A 532 -5.37 -19.93 -26.00
N ILE A 533 -4.32 -20.75 -26.01
CA ILE A 533 -2.97 -20.25 -25.85
C ILE A 533 -2.00 -21.11 -26.66
N THR A 534 -1.02 -20.50 -27.33
CA THR A 534 0.03 -21.31 -27.96
C THR A 534 1.03 -21.81 -26.92
N LYS A 535 1.73 -22.89 -27.22
CA LYS A 535 2.78 -23.43 -26.34
C LYS A 535 3.87 -22.38 -26.08
N GLU A 536 4.20 -21.56 -27.07
CA GLU A 536 5.20 -20.49 -26.99
C GLU A 536 4.76 -19.38 -26.04
N GLN A 537 3.50 -18.94 -26.14
CA GLN A 537 2.92 -17.94 -25.23
C GLN A 537 2.90 -18.46 -23.79
N LEU A 538 2.42 -19.69 -23.57
CA LEU A 538 2.37 -20.33 -22.26
C LEU A 538 3.76 -20.50 -21.62
N ASN A 539 4.78 -20.78 -22.42
CA ASN A 539 6.17 -20.88 -21.95
C ASN A 539 6.75 -19.53 -21.47
N VAL A 540 6.15 -18.37 -21.80
CA VAL A 540 6.54 -17.08 -21.21
C VAL A 540 6.18 -17.02 -19.73
N PHE A 541 5.01 -17.54 -19.33
CA PHE A 541 4.60 -17.63 -17.92
C PHE A 541 5.51 -18.59 -17.14
N ARG A 542 5.79 -19.78 -17.71
CA ARG A 542 6.72 -20.76 -17.12
C ARG A 542 8.18 -20.27 -17.01
N ALA A 543 8.56 -19.22 -17.75
CA ALA A 543 9.89 -18.61 -17.69
C ALA A 543 10.04 -17.53 -16.60
N LEU A 544 8.94 -17.14 -15.93
CA LEU A 544 8.94 -16.23 -14.78
C LEU A 544 9.65 -16.87 -13.59
N ARG A 545 10.35 -16.05 -12.81
CA ARG A 545 11.05 -16.48 -11.59
C ARG A 545 10.31 -16.08 -10.33
N GLY A 546 10.39 -16.92 -9.31
CA GLY A 546 9.80 -16.71 -7.99
C GLY A 546 10.77 -16.10 -6.98
N ASN A 547 10.30 -15.88 -5.75
CA ASN A 547 11.10 -15.27 -4.68
C ASN A 547 12.31 -16.14 -4.26
N SER A 548 12.20 -17.47 -4.38
CA SER A 548 13.31 -18.43 -4.20
C SER A 548 14.38 -18.38 -5.31
N GLY A 549 14.22 -17.53 -6.32
CA GLY A 549 15.13 -17.40 -7.47
C GLY A 549 14.98 -18.49 -8.53
N GLY A 550 14.24 -19.57 -8.25
CA GLY A 550 13.83 -20.60 -9.20
C GLY A 550 12.76 -20.11 -10.18
N LEU A 551 12.31 -20.99 -11.09
CA LEU A 551 11.12 -20.73 -11.90
C LEU A 551 9.85 -20.82 -11.04
N ILE A 552 8.82 -20.05 -11.40
CA ILE A 552 7.48 -20.24 -10.84
C ILE A 552 6.85 -21.45 -11.56
N GLU A 553 6.73 -22.56 -10.84
CA GLU A 553 6.17 -23.81 -11.31
C GLU A 553 4.99 -24.21 -10.44
N ASP A 554 3.89 -24.66 -11.06
CA ASP A 554 2.71 -25.19 -10.38
C ASP A 554 2.18 -24.24 -9.30
N ASN A 555 1.98 -22.96 -9.66
CA ASN A 555 1.56 -21.91 -8.73
C ASN A 555 0.03 -21.91 -8.48
N TYR A 556 -0.53 -23.08 -8.26
CA TYR A 556 -1.95 -23.31 -7.97
C TYR A 556 -2.13 -24.06 -6.63
N ARG A 557 -3.18 -23.73 -5.90
CA ARG A 557 -3.56 -24.37 -4.64
C ARG A 557 -4.22 -25.73 -4.93
N PRO A 558 -3.92 -26.78 -4.14
CA PRO A 558 -4.65 -28.04 -4.20
C PRO A 558 -6.16 -27.87 -3.97
N LEU A 559 -6.95 -28.75 -4.59
CA LEU A 559 -8.40 -28.74 -4.48
C LEU A 559 -8.92 -28.83 -3.04
N GLN A 560 -9.97 -28.08 -2.78
CA GLN A 560 -10.68 -28.01 -1.51
C GLN A 560 -11.98 -28.83 -1.58
N LYS A 561 -12.46 -29.31 -0.43
CA LYS A 561 -13.69 -30.10 -0.36
C LYS A 561 -14.89 -29.21 -0.70
N VAL A 562 -15.75 -29.65 -1.63
CA VAL A 562 -17.01 -28.95 -1.98
C VAL A 562 -17.91 -28.80 -0.74
N ASN A 563 -17.92 -29.80 0.15
CA ASN A 563 -18.82 -29.86 1.31
C ASN A 563 -20.29 -29.67 0.87
N SER A 564 -21.15 -29.08 1.70
CA SER A 564 -22.58 -28.88 1.41
C SER A 564 -22.88 -27.67 0.50
N ARG A 565 -21.88 -27.16 -0.25
CA ARG A 565 -22.03 -25.91 -1.03
C ARG A 565 -22.79 -26.15 -2.33
N PRO A 566 -23.81 -25.36 -2.66
CA PRO A 566 -24.41 -25.41 -3.99
C PRO A 566 -23.42 -24.88 -5.02
N VAL A 567 -23.29 -25.62 -6.12
CA VAL A 567 -22.71 -25.17 -7.37
C VAL A 567 -23.86 -25.12 -8.38
N SER A 568 -23.88 -24.13 -9.26
CA SER A 568 -24.94 -23.96 -10.26
C SER A 568 -24.36 -23.64 -11.62
N LEU A 569 -24.99 -24.13 -12.70
CA LEU A 569 -24.62 -23.86 -14.08
C LEU A 569 -25.59 -22.84 -14.70
N TYR A 570 -25.04 -21.83 -15.36
CA TYR A 570 -25.71 -21.02 -16.37
C TYR A 570 -25.24 -21.47 -17.76
N ALA A 571 -26.16 -21.80 -18.66
CA ALA A 571 -25.87 -22.42 -19.96
C ALA A 571 -26.34 -21.59 -21.18
N GLY A 572 -26.75 -20.33 -20.98
CA GLY A 572 -27.43 -19.51 -21.99
C GLY A 572 -28.93 -19.46 -21.76
#